data_AF-A0A7C1AJB5-F1
#
_entry.id   AF-A0A7C1AJB5-F1
#
_cell.length_a   1.000
_cell.length_b   1.000
_cell.length_c   1.000
_cell.angle_alpha   90.00
_cell.angle_beta   90.00
_cell.angle_gamma   90.00
#
_symmetry.space_group_name_H-M   'P 1'
#
loop_
_entity.id
_entity.type
_entity.pdbx_description
1 polymer ?
#
loop_
_entity_poly.entity_id
_entity_poly.type
_entity_poly.pdbx_seq_one_letter_code
_entity_poly.pdbx_strand_id
1 'polypeptide(L)'
;MSGLLVKSTVVMKENLEEMNHSGHYRIPVILGGAALTKKFVNGTLRQTFRGDVYYATDAFSGLNIMEGLVHPDEEKEHTSSVPAARKPARKKKDSPENLPLRSRISRIVGIPAIPFFGTRIVENISLTDVFPFINKRALFRGQWQYRQRKLSDEAFAKLERETIEPVFLKLKRQCLENNRLLPKVVYGYFHCNSQGDNLIIYQDDAKTERLRFHFPRQKKSPYLCLADFFADVDSGKTDVIAMHLVTIGSRAGEAARQLYAENKYSDYLYLHGISVETAEALAEYWHKMIRREMNIHHEDAADIKDLFHQKYRGSRYSFGYPACPNLADQVKLFQLLQPERIGVKLTEEYMIEPEQSTSAIIVHHPEAKYFNV
;
A
#
# COMPACT_ATOMS: atom_id res chain seq x y z
N MET A 1 15.46 10.23 -9.72
CA MET A 1 14.05 9.81 -9.89
C MET A 1 13.58 9.07 -8.64
N SER A 2 12.32 9.27 -8.23
CA SER A 2 11.71 8.61 -7.06
C SER A 2 10.47 7.82 -7.46
N GLY A 3 10.22 6.66 -6.82
CA GLY A 3 9.11 5.76 -7.18
C GLY A 3 8.44 5.15 -5.96
N LEU A 4 7.13 5.33 -5.84
CA LEU A 4 6.33 4.81 -4.73
C LEU A 4 5.72 3.44 -5.04
N LEU A 5 5.25 3.22 -6.27
CA LEU A 5 4.56 1.99 -6.67
C LEU A 5 5.37 1.20 -7.69
N VAL A 6 5.07 -0.11 -7.82
CA VAL A 6 5.78 -1.01 -8.75
C VAL A 6 5.73 -0.47 -10.18
N LYS A 7 4.59 0.11 -10.62
CA LYS A 7 4.47 0.72 -11.95
C LYS A 7 5.43 1.90 -12.15
N SER A 8 5.76 2.66 -11.11
CA SER A 8 6.76 3.74 -11.19
C SER A 8 8.15 3.21 -11.59
N THR A 9 8.47 1.95 -11.28
CA THR A 9 9.74 1.34 -11.69
C THR A 9 9.84 1.07 -13.19
N VAL A 10 8.70 0.88 -13.86
CA VAL A 10 8.61 0.75 -15.32
C VAL A 10 8.83 2.10 -15.98
N VAL A 11 8.14 3.14 -15.51
CA VAL A 11 8.33 4.53 -15.99
C VAL A 11 9.77 4.99 -15.81
N MET A 12 10.42 4.61 -14.71
CA MET A 12 11.86 4.89 -14.53
C MET A 12 12.73 4.23 -15.60
N LYS A 13 12.40 2.99 -16.01
CA LYS A 13 13.12 2.31 -17.09
C LYS A 13 12.93 3.05 -18.41
N GLU A 14 11.70 3.43 -18.73
CA GLU A 14 11.35 4.20 -19.93
C GLU A 14 12.09 5.56 -19.95
N ASN A 15 12.14 6.26 -18.81
CA ASN A 15 12.90 7.51 -18.69
C ASN A 15 14.40 7.30 -18.96
N LEU A 16 15.00 6.20 -18.50
CA LEU A 16 16.41 5.89 -18.79
C LEU A 16 16.64 5.57 -20.27
N GLU A 17 15.71 4.88 -20.92
CA GLU A 17 15.74 4.61 -22.36
C GLU A 17 15.64 5.91 -23.15
N GLU A 18 14.73 6.80 -22.76
CA GLU A 18 14.58 8.12 -23.38
C GLU A 18 15.82 9.00 -23.16
N MET A 19 16.39 9.01 -21.95
CA MET A 19 17.64 9.72 -21.69
C MET A 19 18.80 9.19 -22.56
N ASN A 20 18.86 7.88 -22.85
CA ASN A 20 19.82 7.35 -23.81
C ASN A 20 19.54 7.85 -25.23
N HIS A 21 18.27 7.82 -25.65
CA HIS A 21 17.83 8.21 -26.99
C HIS A 21 18.14 9.69 -27.25
N SER A 22 17.80 10.54 -26.30
CA SER A 22 18.05 11.98 -26.29
C SER A 22 19.52 12.36 -26.02
N GLY A 23 20.43 11.39 -25.84
CA GLY A 23 21.87 11.64 -25.71
C GLY A 23 22.34 12.14 -24.33
N HIS A 24 21.48 12.08 -23.30
CA HIS A 24 21.78 12.54 -21.94
C HIS A 24 22.48 11.50 -21.05
N TYR A 25 23.22 10.57 -21.64
CA TYR A 25 23.90 9.47 -20.94
C TYR A 25 25.07 9.91 -20.05
N ARG A 26 25.52 11.17 -20.12
CA ARG A 26 26.57 11.70 -19.24
C ARG A 26 26.05 12.21 -17.90
N ILE A 27 24.73 12.38 -17.76
CA ILE A 27 24.13 12.88 -16.52
C ILE A 27 23.96 11.68 -15.57
N PRO A 28 24.60 11.68 -14.38
CA PRO A 28 24.43 10.60 -13.42
C PRO A 28 22.99 10.56 -12.92
N VAL A 29 22.41 9.36 -12.85
CA VAL A 29 21.02 9.17 -12.41
C VAL A 29 20.99 8.52 -11.04
N ILE A 30 20.39 9.22 -10.08
CA ILE A 30 20.11 8.67 -8.75
C ILE A 30 18.66 8.18 -8.70
N LEU A 31 18.47 6.92 -8.31
CA LEU A 31 17.18 6.26 -8.18
C LEU A 31 16.89 5.92 -6.72
N GLY A 32 15.67 6.16 -6.26
CA GLY A 32 15.23 5.80 -4.90
C GLY A 32 13.71 5.72 -4.78
N GLY A 33 13.21 5.40 -3.60
CA GLY A 33 11.78 5.29 -3.32
C GLY A 33 11.33 3.88 -2.94
N ALA A 34 10.13 3.77 -2.37
CA ALA A 34 9.63 2.57 -1.68
C ALA A 34 9.51 1.34 -2.60
N ALA A 35 9.23 1.54 -3.89
CA ALA A 35 9.08 0.45 -4.84
C ALA A 35 10.41 -0.12 -5.36
N LEU A 36 11.53 0.56 -5.14
CA LEU A 36 12.83 0.13 -5.65
C LEU A 36 13.57 -0.77 -4.68
N THR A 37 14.32 -1.71 -5.26
CA THR A 37 15.27 -2.54 -4.53
C THR A 37 16.65 -2.39 -5.14
N LYS A 38 17.70 -2.50 -4.30
CA LYS A 38 19.10 -2.50 -4.76
C LYS A 38 19.34 -3.52 -5.88
N LYS A 39 18.71 -4.69 -5.76
CA LYS A 39 18.80 -5.77 -6.75
C LYS A 39 18.20 -5.36 -8.10
N PHE A 40 17.02 -4.74 -8.11
CA PHE A 40 16.37 -4.29 -9.33
C PHE A 40 17.14 -3.16 -10.02
N VAL A 41 17.63 -2.18 -9.26
CA VAL A 41 18.44 -1.08 -9.81
C VAL A 41 19.72 -1.61 -10.44
N ASN A 42 20.50 -2.40 -9.70
CA ASN A 42 21.78 -2.91 -10.19
C ASN A 42 21.62 -3.95 -11.32
N GLY A 43 20.53 -4.72 -11.30
CA GLY A 43 20.30 -5.79 -12.27
C GLY A 43 19.64 -5.33 -13.56
N THR A 44 18.68 -4.41 -13.49
CA THR A 44 17.84 -4.04 -14.64
C THR A 44 18.09 -2.61 -15.09
N LEU A 45 17.95 -1.64 -14.19
CA LEU A 45 18.01 -0.21 -14.57
C LEU A 45 19.43 0.22 -14.96
N ARG A 46 20.44 -0.28 -14.26
CA ARG A 46 21.85 -0.03 -14.60
C ARG A 46 22.27 -0.65 -15.95
N GLN A 47 21.61 -1.71 -16.39
CA GLN A 47 21.83 -2.29 -17.73
C GLN A 47 21.08 -1.52 -18.83
N THR A 48 20.04 -0.80 -18.45
CA THR A 48 19.20 -0.04 -19.39
C THR A 48 19.85 1.29 -19.76
N PHE A 49 20.47 1.98 -18.80
CA PHE A 49 21.12 3.27 -19.03
C PHE A 49 22.60 3.12 -19.41
N ARG A 50 23.09 3.92 -20.36
CA ARG A 50 24.50 3.91 -20.79
C ARG A 50 25.43 4.61 -19.78
N GLY A 51 24.89 5.54 -19.00
CA GLY A 51 25.62 6.29 -17.98
C GLY A 51 25.58 5.66 -16.60
N ASP A 52 26.00 6.44 -15.60
CA ASP A 52 26.03 5.99 -14.22
C ASP A 52 24.64 6.03 -13.57
N VAL A 53 24.25 4.90 -12.98
CA VAL A 53 23.02 4.75 -12.20
C VAL A 53 23.37 4.37 -10.77
N TYR A 54 22.88 5.18 -9.83
CA TYR A 54 23.06 5.00 -8.39
C TYR A 54 21.73 4.69 -7.71
N TYR A 55 21.79 3.92 -6.63
CA TYR A 55 20.63 3.60 -5.80
C TYR A 55 20.77 4.26 -4.43
N ALA A 56 19.84 5.14 -4.09
CA ALA A 56 19.70 5.76 -2.78
C ALA A 56 18.58 5.06 -1.99
N THR A 57 18.93 4.47 -0.85
CA THR A 57 17.97 3.81 0.06
C THR A 57 17.11 4.80 0.85
N ASP A 58 17.59 6.03 1.01
CA ASP A 58 16.97 7.13 1.73
C ASP A 58 17.62 8.46 1.34
N ALA A 59 17.12 9.57 1.90
CA ALA A 59 17.63 10.91 1.59
C ALA A 59 19.12 11.09 1.92
N PHE A 60 19.62 10.51 3.02
CA PHE A 60 21.02 10.63 3.43
C PHE A 60 21.96 9.86 2.51
N SER A 61 21.60 8.64 2.13
CA SER A 61 22.38 7.90 1.12
C SER A 61 22.38 8.62 -0.23
N GLY A 62 21.28 9.27 -0.63
CA GLY A 62 21.23 10.12 -1.80
C GLY A 62 22.16 11.33 -1.70
N LEU A 63 22.21 11.99 -0.55
CA LEU A 63 23.14 13.10 -0.29
C LEU A 63 24.60 12.65 -0.40
N ASN A 64 24.96 11.54 0.23
CA ASN A 64 26.33 10.99 0.16
C ASN A 64 26.74 10.66 -1.29
N ILE A 65 25.81 10.14 -2.10
CA ILE A 65 26.06 9.89 -3.53
C ILE A 65 26.32 11.22 -4.26
N MET A 66 25.49 12.25 -4.02
CA MET A 66 25.66 13.56 -4.64
C MET A 66 26.99 14.23 -4.24
N GLU A 67 27.39 14.15 -2.98
CA GLU A 67 28.68 14.67 -2.51
C GLU A 67 29.85 14.01 -3.27
N GLY A 68 29.84 12.69 -3.42
CA GLY A 68 30.87 11.97 -4.18
C GLY A 68 30.87 12.28 -5.68
N LEU A 69 29.72 12.62 -6.25
CA LEU A 69 29.63 13.03 -7.66
C LEU A 69 30.16 14.44 -7.91
N VAL A 70 30.03 15.34 -6.92
CA VAL A 70 30.50 16.74 -7.02
C VAL A 70 31.98 16.86 -6.66
N HIS A 71 32.48 16.02 -5.76
CA HIS A 71 33.86 16.03 -5.27
C HIS A 71 34.60 14.71 -5.57
N PRO A 72 34.91 14.42 -6.85
CA PRO A 72 35.54 13.16 -7.24
C PRO A 72 36.99 13.01 -6.75
N ASP A 73 37.68 14.12 -6.45
CA ASP A 73 39.10 14.15 -6.04
C ASP A 73 39.30 14.01 -4.51
N GLU A 74 38.24 14.01 -3.71
CA GLU A 74 38.31 13.61 -2.31
C GLU A 74 38.16 12.08 -2.24
N GLU A 75 39.28 11.35 -2.07
CA GLU A 75 39.29 9.94 -1.69
C GLU A 75 38.61 9.75 -0.32
N LYS A 76 37.29 9.82 -0.28
CA LYS A 76 36.51 9.18 0.77
C LYS A 76 36.32 7.75 0.32
N GLU A 77 36.86 6.79 1.08
CA GLU A 77 36.57 5.35 0.98
C GLU A 77 35.05 5.13 1.04
N HIS A 78 34.36 5.37 -0.07
CA HIS A 78 33.05 4.82 -0.28
C HIS A 78 33.32 3.38 -0.66
N THR A 79 33.11 2.52 0.32
CA THR A 79 32.96 1.08 0.13
C THR A 79 31.75 0.81 -0.78
N SER A 80 31.86 1.14 -2.06
CA SER A 80 31.34 0.29 -3.10
C SER A 80 32.18 -0.98 -3.05
N SER A 81 31.93 -1.81 -2.04
CA SER A 81 32.21 -3.24 -2.17
C SER A 81 31.40 -3.67 -3.39
N VAL A 82 32.07 -3.71 -4.53
CA VAL A 82 31.62 -4.41 -5.72
C VAL A 82 31.59 -5.87 -5.28
N PRO A 83 30.43 -6.51 -5.06
CA PRO A 83 30.43 -7.95 -5.03
C PRO A 83 30.74 -8.33 -6.48
N ALA A 84 31.90 -8.94 -6.69
CA ALA A 84 32.25 -9.60 -7.94
C ALA A 84 31.01 -10.29 -8.49
N ALA A 85 30.72 -10.04 -9.78
CA ALA A 85 29.55 -10.54 -10.47
C ALA A 85 29.31 -12.03 -10.14
N ARG A 86 28.42 -12.29 -9.17
CA ARG A 86 27.89 -13.63 -8.97
C ARG A 86 27.12 -13.93 -10.25
N LYS A 87 27.61 -14.94 -10.97
CA LYS A 87 26.97 -15.55 -12.16
C LYS A 87 25.46 -15.44 -12.01
N PRO A 88 24.72 -15.02 -13.05
CA PRO A 88 23.27 -14.95 -12.97
C PRO A 88 22.79 -16.30 -12.44
N ALA A 89 22.11 -16.28 -11.29
CA ALA A 89 21.38 -17.44 -10.84
C ALA A 89 20.56 -17.87 -12.06
N ARG A 90 20.85 -19.07 -12.59
CA ARG A 90 20.14 -19.66 -13.71
C ARG A 90 18.68 -19.24 -13.55
N LYS A 91 18.14 -18.50 -14.52
CA LYS A 91 16.68 -18.46 -14.70
C LYS A 91 16.33 -19.93 -14.79
N LYS A 92 15.84 -20.52 -13.68
CA LYS A 92 15.05 -21.74 -13.78
C LYS A 92 13.96 -21.28 -14.75
N LYS A 93 13.99 -21.82 -15.97
CA LYS A 93 12.78 -21.91 -16.76
C LYS A 93 11.76 -22.43 -15.77
N ASP A 94 10.77 -21.60 -15.43
CA ASP A 94 9.55 -22.12 -14.84
C ASP A 94 9.05 -23.11 -15.89
N SER A 95 9.43 -24.38 -15.73
CA SER A 95 8.62 -25.48 -16.23
C SER A 95 7.21 -25.20 -15.73
N PRO A 96 6.15 -25.49 -16.50
CA PRO A 96 4.80 -25.45 -15.96
C PRO A 96 4.76 -26.41 -14.77
N GLU A 97 4.98 -25.87 -13.57
CA GLU A 97 4.69 -26.58 -12.34
C GLU A 97 3.20 -26.83 -12.41
N ASN A 98 2.83 -28.10 -12.27
CA ASN A 98 1.44 -28.53 -12.23
C ASN A 98 0.87 -28.03 -10.89
N LEU A 99 0.64 -26.72 -10.81
CA LEU A 99 0.15 -26.04 -9.62
C LEU A 99 -1.25 -26.59 -9.33
N PRO A 100 -1.59 -26.82 -8.04
CA PRO A 100 -2.93 -27.26 -7.71
C PRO A 100 -3.94 -26.18 -8.13
N LEU A 101 -5.11 -26.61 -8.58
CA LEU A 101 -6.20 -25.72 -9.01
C LEU A 101 -6.76 -24.86 -7.87
N ARG A 102 -6.47 -25.21 -6.60
CA ARG A 102 -6.97 -24.50 -5.42
C ARG A 102 -6.05 -24.67 -4.21
N SER A 103 -6.06 -23.69 -3.31
CA SER A 103 -5.35 -23.70 -2.03
C SER A 103 -5.92 -24.73 -1.05
N ARG A 104 -5.10 -25.09 -0.05
CA ARG A 104 -5.49 -25.97 1.06
C ARG A 104 -6.09 -25.16 2.22
N ILE A 105 -7.23 -24.52 1.97
CA ILE A 105 -8.02 -23.81 3.00
C ILE A 105 -9.39 -24.49 3.17
N SER A 106 -10.06 -24.24 4.29
CA SER A 106 -11.41 -24.74 4.55
C SER A 106 -12.40 -24.28 3.49
N ARG A 107 -13.33 -25.16 3.12
CA ARG A 107 -14.43 -24.86 2.18
C ARG A 107 -15.76 -24.61 2.89
N ILE A 108 -15.83 -24.98 4.17
CA ILE A 108 -17.06 -24.93 4.96
C ILE A 108 -16.94 -23.70 5.85
N VAL A 109 -17.27 -22.55 5.26
CA VAL A 109 -17.31 -21.27 5.96
C VAL A 109 -18.69 -20.67 5.76
N GLY A 110 -19.27 -20.14 6.85
CA GLY A 110 -20.52 -19.40 6.78
C GLY A 110 -20.31 -18.08 6.06
N ILE A 111 -21.04 -17.88 4.97
CA ILE A 111 -21.11 -16.61 4.25
C ILE A 111 -21.88 -15.62 5.16
N PRO A 112 -21.27 -14.50 5.57
CA PRO A 112 -21.91 -13.57 6.49
C PRO A 112 -23.10 -12.88 5.82
N ALA A 113 -24.14 -12.61 6.60
CA ALA A 113 -25.19 -11.71 6.17
C ALA A 113 -24.63 -10.29 6.03
N ILE A 114 -25.05 -9.58 4.99
CA ILE A 114 -24.65 -8.20 4.70
C ILE A 114 -25.88 -7.28 4.80
N PRO A 115 -25.72 -6.02 5.23
CA PRO A 115 -26.85 -5.13 5.46
C PRO A 115 -27.48 -4.54 4.18
N PHE A 116 -26.74 -4.53 3.07
CA PHE A 116 -27.20 -4.03 1.76
C PHE A 116 -26.24 -4.48 0.65
N PHE A 117 -26.71 -4.55 -0.59
CA PHE A 117 -25.88 -4.65 -1.79
C PHE A 117 -25.71 -3.29 -2.47
N GLY A 118 -24.64 -3.14 -3.25
CA GLY A 118 -24.27 -1.87 -3.88
C GLY A 118 -23.39 -1.03 -2.97
N THR A 119 -23.46 0.29 -3.10
CA THR A 119 -22.49 1.21 -2.47
C THR A 119 -23.15 2.25 -1.57
N ARG A 120 -22.42 2.65 -0.54
CA ARG A 120 -22.75 3.77 0.35
C ARG A 120 -21.56 4.67 0.55
N ILE A 121 -21.86 5.94 0.82
CA ILE A 121 -20.89 6.95 1.20
C ILE A 121 -21.10 7.28 2.67
N VAL A 122 -20.00 7.42 3.40
CA VAL A 122 -20.01 7.98 4.75
C VAL A 122 -19.04 9.14 4.80
N GLU A 123 -19.59 10.29 5.18
CA GLU A 123 -18.86 11.54 5.41
C GLU A 123 -18.96 11.91 6.90
N ASN A 124 -18.23 12.96 7.31
CA ASN A 124 -18.24 13.48 8.68
C ASN A 124 -17.81 12.45 9.74
N ILE A 125 -16.87 11.58 9.38
CA ILE A 125 -16.32 10.58 10.31
C ILE A 125 -15.49 11.31 11.36
N SER A 126 -15.71 11.01 12.64
CA SER A 126 -14.98 11.70 13.69
C SER A 126 -13.50 11.28 13.71
N LEU A 127 -12.60 12.26 13.65
CA LEU A 127 -11.17 12.02 13.85
C LEU A 127 -10.87 11.45 15.24
N THR A 128 -11.73 11.69 16.24
CA THR A 128 -11.58 11.08 17.57
C THR A 128 -11.69 9.55 17.53
N ASP A 129 -12.47 9.02 16.60
CA ASP A 129 -12.68 7.58 16.44
C ASP A 129 -11.60 6.94 15.56
N VAL A 130 -11.04 7.73 14.62
CA VAL A 130 -9.98 7.28 13.70
C VAL A 130 -8.61 7.29 14.38
N PHE A 131 -8.27 8.34 15.14
CA PHE A 131 -6.93 8.49 15.72
C PHE A 131 -6.43 7.35 16.63
N PRO A 132 -7.27 6.62 17.37
CA PRO A 132 -6.84 5.40 18.07
C PRO A 132 -6.23 4.33 17.15
N PHE A 133 -6.57 4.34 15.86
CA PHE A 133 -6.06 3.40 14.85
C PHE A 133 -4.79 3.88 14.14
N ILE A 134 -4.20 5.02 14.55
CA ILE A 134 -2.88 5.44 14.04
C ILE A 134 -1.81 4.46 14.54
N ASN A 135 -1.06 3.87 13.61
CA ASN A 135 0.12 3.09 13.96
C ASN A 135 1.31 4.03 14.21
N LYS A 136 1.48 4.42 15.48
CA LYS A 136 2.58 5.31 15.91
C LYS A 136 3.97 4.82 15.47
N ARG A 137 4.20 3.50 15.41
CA ARG A 137 5.49 2.96 14.97
C ARG A 137 5.72 3.26 13.48
N ALA A 138 4.69 3.11 12.65
CA ALA A 138 4.75 3.47 11.23
C ALA A 138 4.90 4.98 11.04
N LEU A 139 4.16 5.79 11.79
CA LEU A 139 4.28 7.25 11.78
C LEU A 139 5.68 7.72 12.18
N PHE A 140 6.16 7.33 13.36
CA PHE A 140 7.40 7.88 13.93
C PHE A 140 8.62 7.40 13.16
N ARG A 141 8.70 6.10 12.86
CA ARG A 141 9.88 5.51 12.21
C ARG A 141 9.82 5.59 10.68
N GLY A 142 8.64 5.37 10.11
CA GLY A 142 8.42 5.36 8.67
C GLY A 142 8.24 6.76 8.10
N GLN A 143 7.19 7.47 8.53
CA GLN A 143 6.87 8.77 7.93
C GLN A 143 7.79 9.88 8.42
N TRP A 144 8.04 9.96 9.73
CA TRP A 144 8.89 11.00 10.33
C TRP A 144 10.36 10.63 10.43
N GLN A 145 10.73 9.42 10.01
CA GLN A 145 12.11 8.96 9.89
C GLN A 145 12.92 9.01 11.20
N TYR A 146 12.27 8.97 12.37
CA TYR A 146 12.97 8.78 13.64
C TYR A 146 13.55 7.37 13.70
N ARG A 147 14.88 7.28 13.57
CA ARG A 147 15.62 6.02 13.61
C ARG A 147 16.42 5.93 14.89
N GLN A 148 16.47 4.72 15.46
CA GLN A 148 17.26 4.41 16.63
C GLN A 148 18.77 4.65 16.41
N ARG A 149 19.28 4.37 15.20
CA ARG A 149 20.71 4.52 14.84
C ARG A 149 21.63 3.92 15.92
N LYS A 150 22.47 4.74 16.55
CA LYS A 150 23.44 4.35 17.60
C LYS A 150 22.88 4.52 19.03
N LEU A 151 21.62 4.93 19.19
CA LEU A 151 21.00 5.10 20.50
C LEU A 151 20.69 3.74 21.12
N SER A 152 20.89 3.62 22.44
CA SER A 152 20.37 2.47 23.19
C SER A 152 18.83 2.44 23.13
N ASP A 153 18.24 1.27 23.39
CA ASP A 153 16.77 1.13 23.46
C ASP A 153 16.15 2.13 24.45
N GLU A 154 16.78 2.32 25.60
CA GLU A 154 16.33 3.25 26.63
C GLU A 154 16.42 4.71 26.18
N ALA A 155 17.52 5.10 25.52
CA ALA A 155 17.69 6.45 25.00
C ALA A 155 16.67 6.76 23.89
N PHE A 156 16.38 5.79 23.02
CA PHE A 156 15.36 5.96 21.99
C PHE A 156 13.95 6.03 22.59
N ALA A 157 13.64 5.20 23.59
CA ALA A 157 12.37 5.26 24.31
C ALA A 157 12.17 6.61 25.04
N LYS A 158 13.26 7.19 25.57
CA LYS A 158 13.24 8.53 26.15
C LYS A 158 12.94 9.60 25.09
N LEU A 159 13.63 9.56 23.94
CA LEU A 159 13.36 10.46 22.81
C LEU A 159 11.91 10.38 22.34
N GLU A 160 11.37 9.17 22.24
CA GLU A 160 9.98 8.94 21.85
C GLU A 160 9.02 9.60 22.83
N ARG A 161 9.22 9.40 24.14
CA ARG A 161 8.36 9.94 25.19
C ARG A 161 8.44 11.46 25.34
N GLU A 162 9.64 12.02 25.28
CA GLU A 162 9.88 13.44 25.63
C GLU A 162 9.83 14.38 24.43
N THR A 163 9.98 13.88 23.21
CA THR A 163 10.03 14.71 21.99
C THR A 163 9.00 14.30 20.96
N ILE A 164 9.00 13.02 20.54
CA ILE A 164 8.18 12.58 19.41
C ILE A 164 6.68 12.57 19.78
N GLU A 165 6.34 12.03 20.94
CA GLU A 165 4.97 11.93 21.41
C GLU A 165 4.33 13.32 21.65
N PRO A 166 4.99 14.30 22.29
CA PRO A 166 4.47 15.68 22.37
C PRO A 166 4.21 16.32 21.00
N VAL A 167 5.08 16.11 20.00
CA VAL A 167 4.86 16.61 18.63
C VAL A 167 3.60 15.98 18.02
N PHE A 168 3.44 14.66 18.18
CA PHE A 168 2.23 13.95 17.76
C PHE A 168 0.96 14.49 18.42
N LEU A 169 0.96 14.67 19.74
CA LEU A 169 -0.20 15.17 20.46
C LEU A 169 -0.56 16.61 20.05
N LYS A 170 0.44 17.46 19.81
CA LYS A 170 0.24 18.82 19.30
C LYS A 170 -0.40 18.80 17.90
N LEU A 171 0.13 18.00 16.98
CA LEU A 171 -0.40 17.88 15.62
C LEU A 171 -1.80 17.28 15.60
N LYS A 172 -2.04 16.25 16.41
CA LYS A 172 -3.36 15.65 16.60
C LYS A 172 -4.38 16.71 17.00
N ARG A 173 -4.06 17.55 17.99
CA ARG A 173 -4.92 18.67 18.41
C ARG A 173 -5.16 19.67 17.28
N GLN A 174 -4.11 20.10 16.59
CA GLN A 174 -4.23 21.01 15.45
C GLN A 174 -5.10 20.43 14.32
N CYS A 175 -5.03 19.12 14.08
CA CYS A 175 -5.87 18.47 13.07
C CYS A 175 -7.36 18.48 13.47
N LEU A 176 -7.67 18.34 14.77
CA LEU A 176 -9.04 18.45 15.28
C LEU A 176 -9.59 19.89 15.18
N GLU A 177 -8.73 20.89 15.40
CA GLU A 177 -9.13 22.30 15.41
C GLU A 177 -9.29 22.89 14.00
N ASN A 178 -8.44 22.48 13.06
CA ASN A 178 -8.25 23.21 11.80
C ASN A 178 -8.97 22.60 10.58
N ASN A 179 -9.78 21.54 10.76
CA ASN A 179 -10.54 20.87 9.68
C ASN A 179 -9.70 20.54 8.43
N ARG A 180 -8.44 20.13 8.65
CA ARG A 180 -7.48 19.79 7.58
C ARG A 180 -7.60 18.35 7.12
N LEU A 181 -8.08 17.46 7.98
CA LEU A 181 -8.31 16.06 7.66
C LEU A 181 -9.83 15.87 7.56
N LEU A 182 -10.31 15.52 6.36
CA LEU A 182 -11.71 15.36 6.04
C LEU A 182 -11.97 13.88 5.68
N PRO A 183 -12.09 13.00 6.70
CA PRO A 183 -12.27 11.58 6.47
C PRO A 183 -13.61 11.30 5.76
N LYS A 184 -13.52 10.62 4.62
CA LYS A 184 -14.65 10.14 3.83
C LYS A 184 -14.39 8.71 3.39
N VAL A 185 -15.47 7.96 3.27
CA VAL A 185 -15.42 6.57 2.81
C VAL A 185 -16.50 6.33 1.78
N VAL A 186 -16.15 5.60 0.73
CA VAL A 186 -17.10 4.88 -0.11
C VAL A 186 -16.83 3.40 0.03
N TYR A 187 -17.88 2.63 0.28
CA TYR A 187 -17.76 1.18 0.45
C TYR A 187 -19.01 0.49 -0.07
N GLY A 188 -18.92 -0.82 -0.27
CA GLY A 188 -20.03 -1.59 -0.76
C GLY A 188 -19.85 -3.09 -0.62
N TYR A 189 -20.96 -3.80 -0.82
CA TYR A 189 -21.03 -5.25 -0.82
C TYR A 189 -21.58 -5.72 -2.16
N PHE A 190 -20.98 -6.77 -2.70
CA PHE A 190 -21.31 -7.29 -4.02
C PHE A 190 -21.42 -8.81 -3.99
N HIS A 191 -22.34 -9.34 -4.78
CA HIS A 191 -22.40 -10.77 -5.07
C HIS A 191 -21.14 -11.20 -5.82
N CYS A 192 -20.54 -12.31 -5.38
CA CYS A 192 -19.37 -12.86 -6.05
C CYS A 192 -19.27 -14.38 -5.94
N ASN A 193 -18.52 -14.98 -6.85
CA ASN A 193 -18.05 -16.35 -6.73
C ASN A 193 -16.65 -16.50 -7.32
N SER A 194 -15.92 -17.49 -6.82
CA SER A 194 -14.64 -17.89 -7.42
C SER A 194 -14.84 -18.84 -8.59
N GLN A 195 -13.97 -18.71 -9.60
CA GLN A 195 -13.85 -19.63 -10.73
C GLN A 195 -12.37 -19.82 -11.05
N GLY A 196 -11.75 -20.83 -10.43
CA GLY A 196 -10.30 -21.01 -10.42
C GLY A 196 -9.61 -19.79 -9.77
N ASP A 197 -8.64 -19.20 -10.47
CA ASP A 197 -7.88 -18.04 -10.02
C ASP A 197 -8.62 -16.70 -10.18
N ASN A 198 -9.90 -16.75 -10.57
CA ASN A 198 -10.71 -15.57 -10.84
C ASN A 198 -11.79 -15.37 -9.78
N LEU A 199 -12.10 -14.10 -9.50
CA LEU A 199 -13.26 -13.70 -8.72
C LEU A 199 -14.25 -12.96 -9.62
N ILE A 200 -15.42 -13.56 -9.83
CA ILE A 200 -16.51 -12.98 -10.61
C ILE A 200 -17.34 -12.10 -9.69
N ILE A 201 -17.64 -10.88 -10.13
CA ILE A 201 -18.58 -9.97 -9.49
C ILE A 201 -19.85 -9.94 -10.33
N TYR A 202 -21.00 -10.16 -9.70
CA TYR A 202 -22.29 -10.18 -10.40
C TYR A 202 -23.01 -8.85 -10.35
N GLN A 203 -24.03 -8.72 -11.20
CA GLN A 203 -25.08 -7.72 -11.08
C GLN A 203 -26.04 -8.06 -9.93
N ASP A 204 -27.04 -7.21 -9.71
CA ASP A 204 -28.00 -7.35 -8.61
C ASP A 204 -28.88 -8.62 -8.71
N ASP A 205 -28.93 -9.24 -9.88
CA ASP A 205 -29.59 -10.54 -10.11
C ASP A 205 -28.80 -11.75 -9.59
N ALA A 206 -27.58 -11.52 -9.08
CA ALA A 206 -26.64 -12.53 -8.59
C ALA A 206 -26.28 -13.63 -9.61
N LYS A 207 -26.45 -13.36 -10.91
CA LYS A 207 -26.26 -14.33 -12.00
C LYS A 207 -25.46 -13.77 -13.15
N THR A 208 -25.76 -12.54 -13.57
CA THR A 208 -25.11 -11.92 -14.71
C THR A 208 -23.76 -11.37 -14.29
N GLU A 209 -22.68 -11.81 -14.94
CA GLU A 209 -21.33 -11.28 -14.68
C GLU A 209 -21.29 -9.79 -14.99
N ARG A 210 -20.90 -8.99 -14.00
CA ARG A 210 -20.64 -7.54 -14.14
C ARG A 210 -19.19 -7.29 -14.52
N LEU A 211 -18.26 -7.92 -13.80
CA LEU A 211 -16.83 -7.90 -14.09
C LEU A 211 -16.09 -9.04 -13.37
N ARG A 212 -14.80 -9.17 -13.66
CA ARG A 212 -13.95 -10.23 -13.10
C ARG A 212 -12.57 -9.73 -12.68
N PHE A 213 -12.11 -10.16 -11.52
CA PHE A 213 -10.71 -10.03 -11.09
C PHE A 213 -9.97 -11.33 -11.37
N HIS A 214 -8.69 -11.22 -11.71
CA HIS A 214 -7.77 -12.35 -11.81
C HIS A 214 -6.69 -12.18 -10.75
N PHE A 215 -6.48 -13.18 -9.91
CA PHE A 215 -5.51 -13.13 -8.83
C PHE A 215 -4.41 -14.17 -9.03
N PRO A 216 -3.13 -13.79 -8.86
CA PRO A 216 -2.04 -14.76 -8.97
C PRO A 216 -2.07 -15.78 -7.83
N ARG A 217 -1.58 -16.97 -8.14
CA ARG A 217 -1.43 -18.09 -7.20
C ARG A 217 0.01 -18.23 -6.74
N GLN A 218 0.22 -18.45 -5.44
CA GLN A 218 1.55 -18.77 -4.91
C GLN A 218 2.12 -20.02 -5.59
N LYS A 219 3.40 -19.99 -5.94
CA LYS A 219 4.10 -21.15 -6.54
C LYS A 219 4.45 -22.26 -5.53
N LYS A 220 4.33 -21.98 -4.24
CA LYS A 220 4.67 -22.92 -3.15
C LYS A 220 3.47 -23.11 -2.24
N SER A 221 3.40 -24.27 -1.59
CA SER A 221 2.42 -24.53 -0.53
C SER A 221 2.39 -23.39 0.48
N PRO A 222 1.21 -22.86 0.87
CA PRO A 222 -0.13 -23.44 0.65
C PRO A 222 -0.81 -23.14 -0.69
N TYR A 223 -0.09 -22.58 -1.68
CA TYR A 223 -0.60 -22.23 -3.00
C TYR A 223 -1.77 -21.23 -2.94
N LEU A 224 -1.67 -20.24 -2.05
CA LEU A 224 -2.72 -19.24 -1.81
C LEU A 224 -3.05 -18.44 -3.08
N CYS A 225 -4.33 -18.25 -3.32
CA CYS A 225 -4.90 -17.34 -4.31
C CYS A 225 -6.09 -16.62 -3.65
N LEU A 226 -6.23 -15.31 -3.89
CA LEU A 226 -7.31 -14.52 -3.26
C LEU A 226 -8.70 -15.01 -3.63
N ALA A 227 -8.90 -15.50 -4.85
CA ALA A 227 -10.17 -16.06 -5.31
C ALA A 227 -10.62 -17.24 -4.43
N ASP A 228 -9.68 -18.04 -3.94
CA ASP A 228 -10.00 -19.29 -3.25
C ASP A 228 -10.74 -19.08 -1.93
N PHE A 229 -10.62 -17.90 -1.32
CA PHE A 229 -11.33 -17.54 -0.08
C PHE A 229 -12.83 -17.31 -0.25
N PHE A 230 -13.33 -17.34 -1.49
CA PHE A 230 -14.75 -17.18 -1.81
C PHE A 230 -15.34 -18.50 -2.33
N ALA A 231 -16.64 -18.69 -2.10
CA ALA A 231 -17.39 -19.85 -2.56
C ALA A 231 -17.29 -19.99 -4.08
N ASP A 232 -17.07 -21.22 -4.53
CA ASP A 232 -16.95 -21.56 -5.95
C ASP A 232 -18.28 -21.44 -6.68
N VAL A 233 -18.26 -21.14 -7.99
CA VAL A 233 -19.45 -21.19 -8.85
C VAL A 233 -20.16 -22.56 -8.78
N ASP A 234 -19.42 -23.65 -8.60
CA ASP A 234 -19.97 -25.00 -8.51
C ASP A 234 -20.49 -25.35 -7.09
N SER A 235 -20.32 -24.46 -6.11
CA SER A 235 -20.73 -24.72 -4.72
C SER A 235 -22.24 -24.63 -4.49
N GLY A 236 -22.99 -24.08 -5.45
CA GLY A 236 -24.42 -23.79 -5.31
C GLY A 236 -24.75 -22.64 -4.35
N LYS A 237 -23.74 -21.88 -3.88
CA LYS A 237 -23.89 -20.72 -2.99
C LYS A 237 -23.31 -19.48 -3.65
N THR A 238 -24.03 -18.35 -3.59
CA THR A 238 -23.48 -17.04 -3.97
C THR A 238 -22.78 -16.43 -2.77
N ASP A 239 -21.48 -16.13 -2.89
CA ASP A 239 -20.70 -15.47 -1.86
C ASP A 239 -20.85 -13.94 -1.93
N VAL A 240 -20.24 -13.25 -0.97
CA VAL A 240 -20.21 -11.80 -0.86
C VAL A 240 -18.79 -11.30 -0.68
N ILE A 241 -18.48 -10.19 -1.34
CA ILE A 241 -17.24 -9.44 -1.16
C ILE A 241 -17.58 -8.02 -0.73
N ALA A 242 -16.83 -7.50 0.24
CA ALA A 242 -16.83 -6.08 0.54
C ALA A 242 -15.66 -5.39 -0.15
N MET A 243 -15.84 -4.13 -0.53
CA MET A 243 -14.76 -3.27 -1.01
C MET A 243 -14.92 -1.89 -0.39
N HIS A 244 -13.80 -1.21 -0.17
CA HIS A 244 -13.82 0.16 0.31
C HIS A 244 -12.71 1.00 -0.34
N LEU A 245 -12.97 2.29 -0.42
CA LEU A 245 -11.98 3.32 -0.64
C LEU A 245 -12.19 4.41 0.42
N VAL A 246 -11.12 4.76 1.11
CA VAL A 246 -11.11 5.81 2.11
C VAL A 246 -10.21 6.95 1.68
N THR A 247 -10.52 8.16 2.13
CA THR A 247 -9.68 9.35 1.94
C THR A 247 -9.79 10.25 3.15
N ILE A 248 -8.74 11.03 3.44
CA ILE A 248 -8.83 12.17 4.36
C ILE A 248 -8.92 13.52 3.63
N GLY A 249 -9.20 13.48 2.31
CA GLY A 249 -9.39 14.65 1.46
C GLY A 249 -8.09 15.35 1.02
N SER A 250 -8.22 16.31 0.10
CA SER A 250 -7.08 17.00 -0.51
C SER A 250 -6.45 18.09 0.37
N ARG A 251 -7.19 18.60 1.36
CA ARG A 251 -6.77 19.74 2.20
C ARG A 251 -5.46 19.51 2.94
N ALA A 252 -5.20 18.28 3.37
CA ALA A 252 -3.93 17.94 4.01
C ALA A 252 -2.76 18.07 3.05
N GLY A 253 -2.92 17.56 1.82
CA GLY A 253 -1.92 17.68 0.75
C GLY A 253 -1.71 19.13 0.30
N GLU A 254 -2.78 19.93 0.19
CA GLU A 254 -2.70 21.37 -0.10
C GLU A 254 -1.92 22.13 0.98
N ALA A 255 -2.25 21.91 2.25
CA ALA A 255 -1.54 22.52 3.37
C ALA A 255 -0.07 22.06 3.45
N ALA A 256 0.21 20.79 3.14
CA ALA A 256 1.57 20.29 3.06
C ALA A 256 2.37 20.99 1.94
N ARG A 257 1.79 21.13 0.74
CA ARG A 257 2.41 21.89 -0.37
C ARG A 257 2.68 23.34 0.00
N GLN A 258 1.77 23.99 0.71
CA GLN A 258 1.98 25.35 1.20
C GLN A 258 3.16 25.44 2.17
N LEU A 259 3.23 24.54 3.17
CA LEU A 259 4.36 24.50 4.11
C LEU A 259 5.69 24.26 3.38
N TYR A 260 5.69 23.42 2.35
CA TYR A 260 6.87 23.18 1.52
C TYR A 260 7.30 24.46 0.78
N ALA A 261 6.36 25.16 0.15
CA ALA A 261 6.62 26.42 -0.56
C ALA A 261 7.12 27.55 0.38
N GLU A 262 6.69 27.53 1.64
CA GLU A 262 7.13 28.46 2.69
C GLU A 262 8.46 28.05 3.36
N ASN A 263 9.16 27.03 2.84
CA ASN A 263 10.39 26.46 3.41
C ASN A 263 10.23 25.88 4.84
N LYS A 264 9.01 25.54 5.26
CA LYS A 264 8.70 24.91 6.56
C LYS A 264 8.77 23.39 6.45
N TYR A 265 9.95 22.88 6.12
CA TYR A 265 10.14 21.46 5.77
C TYR A 265 9.80 20.47 6.90
N SER A 266 10.13 20.81 8.15
CA SER A 266 9.79 19.97 9.30
C SER A 266 8.27 19.88 9.52
N ASP A 267 7.58 21.01 9.47
CA ASP A 267 6.12 21.06 9.61
C ASP A 267 5.43 20.33 8.45
N TYR A 268 5.96 20.48 7.23
CA TYR A 268 5.54 19.73 6.05
C TYR A 268 5.66 18.21 6.28
N LEU A 269 6.85 17.74 6.68
CA LEU A 269 7.12 16.32 6.91
C LEU A 269 6.15 15.76 7.95
N TYR A 270 5.93 16.50 9.03
CA TYR A 270 5.06 16.07 10.09
C TYR A 270 3.59 16.01 9.67
N LEU A 271 3.09 17.06 9.02
CA LEU A 271 1.72 17.13 8.53
C LEU A 271 1.44 16.07 7.46
N HIS A 272 2.35 15.91 6.49
CA HIS A 272 2.22 14.87 5.47
C HIS A 272 2.20 13.48 6.13
N GLY A 273 3.14 13.20 7.04
CA GLY A 273 3.21 11.91 7.72
C GLY A 273 1.96 11.56 8.52
N ILE A 274 1.44 12.50 9.33
CA ILE A 274 0.20 12.24 10.09
C ILE A 274 -1.02 12.10 9.17
N SER A 275 -1.04 12.81 8.04
CA SER A 275 -2.13 12.73 7.07
C SER A 275 -2.19 11.34 6.40
N VAL A 276 -1.04 10.82 5.94
CA VAL A 276 -0.94 9.47 5.34
C VAL A 276 -1.33 8.41 6.35
N GLU A 277 -0.79 8.48 7.57
CA GLU A 277 -1.12 7.50 8.62
C GLU A 277 -2.58 7.59 9.06
N THR A 278 -3.21 8.78 9.00
CA THR A 278 -4.65 8.91 9.29
C THR A 278 -5.50 8.25 8.20
N ALA A 279 -5.07 8.25 6.93
CA ALA A 279 -5.77 7.50 5.88
C ALA A 279 -5.72 5.98 6.12
N GLU A 280 -4.57 5.45 6.54
CA GLU A 280 -4.44 4.03 6.94
C GLU A 280 -5.25 3.70 8.20
N ALA A 281 -5.24 4.60 9.19
CA ALA A 281 -6.07 4.47 10.38
C ALA A 281 -7.57 4.44 10.04
N LEU A 282 -8.01 5.28 9.09
CA LEU A 282 -9.37 5.31 8.60
C LEU A 282 -9.72 4.00 7.87
N ALA A 283 -8.80 3.44 7.11
CA ALA A 283 -8.98 2.15 6.44
C ALA A 283 -9.17 1.02 7.45
N GLU A 284 -8.38 0.99 8.52
CA GLU A 284 -8.49 -0.04 9.57
C GLU A 284 -9.77 0.13 10.41
N TYR A 285 -10.11 1.38 10.76
CA TYR A 285 -11.36 1.71 11.43
C TYR A 285 -12.57 1.29 10.58
N TRP A 286 -12.57 1.60 9.28
CA TRP A 286 -13.69 1.25 8.42
C TRP A 286 -13.77 -0.26 8.15
N HIS A 287 -12.63 -0.93 8.04
CA HIS A 287 -12.60 -2.39 7.97
C HIS A 287 -13.23 -3.02 9.22
N LYS A 288 -12.99 -2.47 10.42
CA LYS A 288 -13.68 -2.89 11.65
C LYS A 288 -15.20 -2.66 11.58
N MET A 289 -15.64 -1.55 10.99
CA MET A 289 -17.07 -1.28 10.78
C MET A 289 -17.70 -2.31 9.83
N ILE A 290 -17.01 -2.68 8.74
CA ILE A 290 -17.46 -3.73 7.82
C ILE A 290 -17.56 -5.08 8.52
N ARG A 291 -16.59 -5.44 9.37
CA ARG A 291 -16.66 -6.66 10.19
C ARG A 291 -17.83 -6.65 11.18
N ARG A 292 -18.19 -5.47 11.70
CA ARG A 292 -19.39 -5.28 12.54
C ARG A 292 -20.67 -5.51 11.74
N GLU A 293 -20.77 -4.88 10.57
CA GLU A 293 -21.90 -5.04 9.65
C GLU A 293 -22.09 -6.49 9.18
N MET A 294 -21.00 -7.23 8.97
CA MET A 294 -21.00 -8.66 8.65
C MET A 294 -21.23 -9.57 9.86
N ASN A 295 -21.37 -9.01 11.07
CA ASN A 295 -21.51 -9.74 12.33
C ASN A 295 -20.35 -10.72 12.66
N ILE A 296 -19.14 -10.44 12.18
CA ILE A 296 -17.92 -11.26 12.43
C ILE A 296 -16.93 -10.60 13.39
N HIS A 297 -17.22 -9.38 13.84
CA HIS A 297 -16.39 -8.61 14.77
C HIS A 297 -16.20 -9.22 16.16
N HIS A 298 -16.97 -10.26 16.53
CA HIS A 298 -16.83 -10.96 17.81
C HIS A 298 -15.50 -11.74 17.89
N GLU A 299 -14.83 -11.95 16.76
CA GLU A 299 -13.48 -12.53 16.66
C GLU A 299 -12.37 -11.47 16.68
N ASP A 300 -12.70 -10.18 16.79
CA ASP A 300 -11.70 -9.11 16.89
C ASP A 300 -10.97 -9.17 18.24
N ALA A 301 -9.66 -8.97 18.22
CA ALA A 301 -8.90 -8.76 19.44
C ALA A 301 -9.39 -7.52 20.22
N ALA A 302 -9.35 -7.63 21.55
CA ALA A 302 -9.76 -6.54 22.44
C ALA A 302 -8.84 -5.30 22.35
N ASP A 303 -7.53 -5.52 22.17
CA ASP A 303 -6.56 -4.44 21.98
C ASP A 303 -6.47 -4.03 20.50
N ILE A 304 -6.55 -2.72 20.23
CA ILE A 304 -6.37 -2.16 18.89
C ILE A 304 -4.99 -2.51 18.32
N LYS A 305 -3.95 -2.61 19.17
CA LYS A 305 -2.60 -2.96 18.72
C LYS A 305 -2.53 -4.34 18.06
N ASP A 306 -3.38 -5.24 18.51
CA ASP A 306 -3.48 -6.60 18.01
C ASP A 306 -4.22 -6.68 16.66
N LEU A 307 -5.08 -5.69 16.36
CA LEU A 307 -5.70 -5.57 15.04
C LEU A 307 -4.65 -5.32 13.95
N PHE A 308 -3.58 -4.55 14.23
CA PHE A 308 -2.49 -4.36 13.27
C PHE A 308 -1.72 -5.66 12.95
N HIS A 309 -1.85 -6.69 13.78
CA HIS A 309 -1.28 -8.02 13.55
C HIS A 309 -2.31 -8.99 12.94
N GLN A 310 -3.41 -8.47 12.39
CA GLN A 310 -4.53 -9.22 11.83
C GLN A 310 -5.16 -10.23 12.82
N LYS A 311 -5.20 -9.92 14.12
CA LYS A 311 -5.94 -10.71 15.11
C LYS A 311 -7.44 -10.39 15.04
N TYR A 312 -8.04 -10.73 13.92
CA TYR A 312 -9.46 -10.67 13.60
C TYR A 312 -9.78 -11.67 12.48
N ARG A 313 -11.06 -11.96 12.24
CA ARG A 313 -11.52 -12.73 11.09
C ARG A 313 -11.45 -11.92 9.80
N GLY A 314 -11.00 -12.56 8.72
CA GLY A 314 -10.87 -11.94 7.41
C GLY A 314 -9.58 -11.14 7.23
N SER A 315 -9.47 -10.49 6.07
CA SER A 315 -8.35 -9.62 5.71
C SER A 315 -8.76 -8.61 4.64
N ARG A 316 -8.13 -7.43 4.64
CA ARG A 316 -8.24 -6.43 3.58
C ARG A 316 -7.02 -6.53 2.67
N TYR A 317 -7.17 -6.39 1.36
CA TYR A 317 -6.07 -6.46 0.40
C TYR A 317 -6.14 -5.28 -0.58
N SER A 318 -5.05 -4.54 -0.70
CA SER A 318 -4.94 -3.37 -1.57
C SER A 318 -4.18 -3.70 -2.84
N PHE A 319 -4.66 -3.25 -3.99
CA PHE A 319 -3.99 -3.49 -5.26
C PHE A 319 -2.57 -2.89 -5.29
N GLY A 320 -1.64 -3.62 -5.89
CA GLY A 320 -0.21 -3.29 -5.87
C GLY A 320 0.56 -3.97 -4.73
N TYR A 321 -0.12 -4.56 -3.76
CA TYR A 321 0.50 -5.40 -2.72
C TYR A 321 0.69 -6.85 -3.20
N PRO A 322 1.55 -7.65 -2.54
CA PRO A 322 1.94 -8.97 -3.03
C PRO A 322 0.80 -9.95 -3.34
N ALA A 323 -0.33 -9.90 -2.62
CA ALA A 323 -1.46 -10.80 -2.87
C ALA A 323 -2.28 -10.42 -4.12
N CYS A 324 -2.32 -9.13 -4.49
CA CYS A 324 -3.00 -8.61 -5.68
C CYS A 324 -2.13 -7.53 -6.35
N PRO A 325 -0.99 -7.93 -6.96
CA PRO A 325 0.06 -7.00 -7.39
C PRO A 325 -0.33 -6.15 -8.61
N ASN A 326 -1.39 -6.52 -9.32
CA ASN A 326 -1.84 -5.80 -10.49
C ASN A 326 -2.57 -4.51 -10.10
N LEU A 327 -1.84 -3.38 -10.17
CA LEU A 327 -2.40 -2.07 -9.83
C LEU A 327 -3.55 -1.65 -10.76
N ALA A 328 -3.59 -2.13 -12.01
CA ALA A 328 -4.64 -1.78 -12.98
C ALA A 328 -6.04 -2.26 -12.55
N ASP A 329 -6.13 -3.26 -11.66
CA ASP A 329 -7.40 -3.71 -11.11
C ASP A 329 -8.09 -2.65 -10.23
N GLN A 330 -7.41 -1.56 -9.86
CA GLN A 330 -8.04 -0.37 -9.30
C GLN A 330 -9.15 0.17 -10.20
N VAL A 331 -9.03 0.07 -11.53
CA VAL A 331 -10.08 0.53 -12.47
C VAL A 331 -11.41 -0.19 -12.19
N LYS A 332 -11.37 -1.50 -11.93
CA LYS A 332 -12.56 -2.30 -11.62
C LYS A 332 -13.15 -1.92 -10.26
N LEU A 333 -12.29 -1.66 -9.26
CA LEU A 333 -12.75 -1.17 -7.95
C LEU A 333 -13.41 0.21 -8.07
N PHE A 334 -12.84 1.11 -8.89
CA PHE A 334 -13.42 2.43 -9.17
C PHE A 334 -14.76 2.31 -9.91
N GLN A 335 -14.89 1.41 -10.89
CA GLN A 335 -16.16 1.13 -11.57
C GLN A 335 -17.27 0.64 -10.61
N LEU A 336 -16.89 -0.13 -9.58
CA LEU A 336 -17.84 -0.64 -8.58
C LEU A 336 -18.20 0.42 -7.54
N LEU A 337 -17.20 1.12 -7.00
CA LEU A 337 -17.38 2.03 -5.87
C LEU A 337 -17.73 3.47 -6.28
N GLN A 338 -17.35 3.92 -7.47
CA GLN A 338 -17.51 5.31 -7.94
C GLN A 338 -17.01 6.34 -6.90
N PRO A 339 -15.72 6.29 -6.52
CA PRO A 339 -15.13 7.14 -5.48
C PRO A 339 -15.00 8.62 -5.86
N GLU A 340 -15.26 8.97 -7.13
CA GLU A 340 -15.34 10.36 -7.59
C GLU A 340 -16.41 11.15 -6.81
N ARG A 341 -17.43 10.44 -6.30
CA ARG A 341 -18.49 11.00 -5.44
C ARG A 341 -17.96 11.54 -4.10
N ILE A 342 -16.79 11.09 -3.64
CA ILE A 342 -16.10 11.61 -2.46
C ILE A 342 -14.85 12.44 -2.82
N GLY A 343 -14.71 12.82 -4.09
CA GLY A 343 -13.62 13.66 -4.58
C GLY A 343 -12.31 12.91 -4.84
N VAL A 344 -12.36 11.58 -4.94
CA VAL A 344 -11.18 10.75 -5.21
C VAL A 344 -11.17 10.31 -6.67
N LYS A 345 -10.02 10.41 -7.33
CA LYS A 345 -9.81 10.07 -8.74
C LYS A 345 -8.70 9.04 -8.89
N LEU A 346 -8.65 8.42 -10.06
CA LEU A 346 -7.58 7.51 -10.48
C LEU A 346 -6.77 8.17 -11.59
N THR A 347 -5.44 8.20 -11.45
CA THR A 347 -4.56 8.68 -12.54
C THR A 347 -4.45 7.64 -13.65
N GLU A 348 -3.86 8.01 -14.79
CA GLU A 348 -3.58 7.10 -15.91
C GLU A 348 -2.65 5.94 -15.50
N GLU A 349 -1.81 6.17 -14.49
CA GLU A 349 -0.92 5.21 -13.87
C GLU A 349 -1.59 4.35 -12.79
N TYR A 350 -2.91 4.48 -12.63
CA TYR A 350 -3.70 3.76 -11.63
C TYR A 350 -3.36 4.16 -10.18
N MET A 351 -2.85 5.37 -9.97
CA MET A 351 -2.61 5.94 -8.65
C MET A 351 -3.88 6.62 -8.12
N ILE A 352 -4.13 6.52 -6.82
CA ILE A 352 -5.29 7.19 -6.21
C ILE A 352 -4.92 8.63 -5.86
N GLU A 353 -5.78 9.57 -6.25
CA GLU A 353 -5.65 10.99 -5.92
C GLU A 353 -6.88 11.47 -5.13
N PRO A 354 -6.72 12.14 -3.96
CA PRO A 354 -5.46 12.52 -3.33
C PRO A 354 -4.71 11.29 -2.78
N GLU A 355 -3.39 11.44 -2.65
CA GLU A 355 -2.48 10.37 -2.18
C GLU A 355 -2.82 9.87 -0.76
N GLN A 356 -3.45 10.71 0.07
CA GLN A 356 -3.95 10.34 1.39
C GLN A 356 -5.28 9.57 1.31
N SER A 357 -5.25 8.52 0.48
CA SER A 357 -6.37 7.63 0.21
C SER A 357 -5.86 6.21 0.05
N THR A 358 -6.67 5.23 0.42
CA THR A 358 -6.35 3.82 0.20
C THR A 358 -7.62 3.05 -0.12
N SER A 359 -7.48 2.00 -0.91
CA SER A 359 -8.57 1.13 -1.30
C SER A 359 -8.23 -0.32 -1.01
N ALA A 360 -9.24 -1.14 -0.75
CA ALA A 360 -9.05 -2.56 -0.58
C ALA A 360 -10.29 -3.37 -0.95
N ILE A 361 -10.04 -4.60 -1.38
CA ILE A 361 -11.02 -5.69 -1.27
C ILE A 361 -10.96 -6.26 0.15
N ILE A 362 -12.11 -6.67 0.68
CA ILE A 362 -12.24 -7.25 2.02
C ILE A 362 -12.78 -8.67 1.89
N VAL A 363 -11.99 -9.60 2.39
CA VAL A 363 -12.26 -11.03 2.42
C VAL A 363 -12.72 -11.40 3.82
N HIS A 364 -13.89 -12.04 3.95
CA HIS A 364 -14.46 -12.42 5.24
C HIS A 364 -13.99 -13.80 5.75
N HIS A 365 -13.33 -14.58 4.91
CA HIS A 365 -12.91 -15.94 5.23
C HIS A 365 -11.96 -15.97 6.45
N PRO A 366 -12.16 -16.86 7.45
CA PRO A 366 -11.38 -16.89 8.69
C PRO A 366 -9.88 -17.15 8.48
N GLU A 367 -9.53 -17.94 7.47
CA GLU A 367 -8.13 -18.22 7.13
C GLU A 367 -7.46 -17.13 6.27
N ALA A 368 -8.17 -16.07 5.88
CA ALA A 368 -7.58 -14.98 5.11
C ALA A 368 -6.57 -14.20 5.95
N LYS A 369 -5.32 -14.17 5.50
CA LYS A 369 -4.20 -13.38 6.06
C LYS A 369 -3.35 -12.82 4.93
N TYR A 370 -2.49 -11.85 5.21
CA TYR A 370 -1.55 -11.36 4.20
C TYR A 370 -0.60 -12.48 3.74
N PHE A 371 -0.40 -12.58 2.43
CA PHE A 371 0.52 -13.53 1.81
C PHE A 371 1.17 -12.91 0.55
N ASN A 372 2.25 -13.52 0.10
CA ASN A 372 3.01 -13.09 -1.08
C ASN A 372 2.97 -14.18 -2.15
N VAL A 373 2.67 -13.81 -3.40
CA VAL A 373 2.60 -14.71 -4.57
C VAL A 373 3.95 -15.03 -5.19
#